data_AF-A0A1C7M2R7-F1
#
_entry.id   AF-A0A1C7M2R7-F1
#
_cell.length_a   1.000
_cell.length_b   1.000
_cell.length_c   1.000
_cell.angle_alpha   90.00
_cell.angle_beta   90.00
_cell.angle_gamma   90.00
#
_symmetry.space_group_name_H-M   'P 1'
#
loop_
_entity.id
_entity.type
_entity.pdbx_description
1 polymer ?
#
loop_
_entity_poly.entity_id
_entity_poly.type
_entity_poly.pdbx_seq_one_letter_code
_entity_poly.pdbx_strand_id
1 'polypeptide(L)'
;MCREWLVDLTDIKSEQNLLQFWNFTDSWLEDRLGIDSNDTYALKDCDRNHYMFQDFKSYSSPPSRKYLQSVHLSTLAQRPERLIQLGTLFGSSRLHLRNAQNTLVRKHVRQNMAFTNPYLLRTATTIRDALGGLYLGAHIRLGDGLFQENARANVRLTWWKLLHFALKFSKADTLALEQRLFSHDVSAEFSSPPHIALDIPALRVPHPTLDPLPGSATPSLACPGALHTEVHLLPLNTPLFISTDALYPRSDPLLARFRQTFPCTFFLADFSAHTRALDALLNGIDGVTLAPFLLPFLDAMVVGRAWEVVGTEGSTFSAFVQDVLWRTYHGWDIVQRG
;
A
#
# COMPACT_ATOMS: atom_id res chain seq x y z
N MET A 1 0.70 15.55 14.62
CA MET A 1 0.54 14.14 15.04
C MET A 1 1.88 13.43 14.92
N CYS A 2 2.43 12.86 16.00
CA CYS A 2 3.71 12.15 15.94
C CYS A 2 3.59 10.89 15.08
N ARG A 3 4.51 10.67 14.13
CA ARG A 3 4.55 9.45 13.32
C ARG A 3 4.66 8.18 14.17
N GLU A 4 5.28 8.30 15.34
CA GLU A 4 5.45 7.28 16.37
C GLU A 4 4.15 6.80 17.02
N TRP A 5 3.06 7.55 16.85
CA TRP A 5 1.75 7.08 17.30
C TRP A 5 1.16 6.05 16.33
N LEU A 6 1.53 6.11 15.04
CA LEU A 6 1.00 5.24 13.99
C LEU A 6 1.84 3.95 13.81
N VAL A 7 3.16 4.06 13.96
CA VAL A 7 4.15 2.99 13.75
C VAL A 7 5.09 2.91 14.95
N ASP A 8 5.71 1.74 15.15
CA ASP A 8 6.69 1.53 16.21
C ASP A 8 8.10 1.82 15.67
N LEU A 9 8.75 2.84 16.22
CA LEU A 9 10.11 3.24 15.85
C LEU A 9 11.08 3.05 17.02
N THR A 10 10.71 2.27 18.05
CA THR A 10 11.53 2.09 19.26
C THR A 10 12.93 1.57 18.92
N ASP A 11 13.00 0.52 18.11
CA ASP A 11 14.29 -0.07 17.69
C ASP A 11 15.12 0.93 16.88
N ILE A 12 14.49 1.62 15.91
CA ILE A 12 15.15 2.63 15.08
C ILE A 12 15.75 3.76 15.93
N LYS A 13 15.05 4.19 16.98
CA LYS A 13 15.53 5.23 17.90
C LYS A 13 16.69 4.78 18.78
N SER A 14 16.81 3.48 19.04
CA SER A 14 17.97 2.94 19.77
C SER A 14 19.24 2.97 18.92
N GLU A 15 19.09 2.93 17.60
CA GLU A 15 20.18 2.91 16.63
C GLU A 15 20.51 4.30 16.07
N GLN A 16 19.52 5.19 15.99
CA GLN A 16 19.63 6.51 15.36
C GLN A 16 18.94 7.58 16.22
N ASN A 17 19.61 8.71 16.41
CA ASN A 17 19.02 9.86 17.08
C ASN A 17 17.96 10.51 16.18
N LEU A 18 16.69 10.25 16.48
CA LEU A 18 15.56 10.87 15.78
C LEU A 18 15.08 12.11 16.55
N LEU A 19 15.20 13.27 15.91
CA LEU A 19 14.59 14.51 16.42
C LEU A 19 13.27 14.77 15.67
N GLN A 20 12.16 14.80 16.40
CA GLN A 20 10.89 15.23 15.83
C GLN A 20 10.72 16.74 15.99
N PHE A 21 10.37 17.41 14.90
CA PHE A 21 10.06 18.83 14.89
C PHE A 21 9.07 19.16 13.76
N TRP A 22 8.37 20.28 13.90
CA TRP A 22 7.32 20.74 12.97
C TRP A 22 7.65 22.11 12.35
N ASN A 23 8.62 22.83 12.90
CA ASN A 23 9.04 24.12 12.40
C ASN A 23 10.41 23.99 11.72
N PHE A 24 10.47 24.31 10.43
CA PHE A 24 11.68 24.23 9.60
C PHE A 24 12.19 25.63 9.19
N THR A 25 11.76 26.70 9.87
CA THR A 25 12.31 28.03 9.59
C THR A 25 13.76 28.11 10.01
N ASP A 26 14.56 28.87 9.26
CA ASP A 26 15.97 29.11 9.57
C ASP A 26 16.15 29.62 11.01
N SER A 27 15.28 30.53 11.46
CA SER A 27 15.28 31.03 12.84
C SER A 27 15.09 29.93 13.89
N TRP A 28 14.24 28.93 13.61
CA TRP A 28 14.02 27.85 14.56
C TRP A 28 15.22 26.90 14.61
N LEU A 29 15.85 26.62 13.46
CA LEU A 29 17.06 25.80 13.39
C LEU A 29 18.21 26.47 14.15
N GLU A 30 18.35 27.79 14.00
CA GLU A 30 19.36 28.57 14.71
C GLU A 30 19.07 28.60 16.22
N ASP A 31 17.87 29.03 16.64
CA ASP A 31 17.52 29.18 18.06
C ASP A 31 17.53 27.86 18.84
N ARG A 32 17.16 26.74 18.20
CA ARG A 32 16.97 25.45 18.89
C ARG A 32 18.10 24.47 18.71
N LEU A 33 18.79 24.50 17.57
CA LEU A 33 19.85 23.55 17.24
C LEU A 33 21.21 24.22 17.03
N GLY A 34 21.26 25.56 17.02
CA GLY A 34 22.47 26.32 16.70
C GLY A 34 22.97 25.97 15.31
N ILE A 35 22.06 25.78 14.34
CA ILE A 35 22.38 25.49 12.94
C ILE A 35 22.00 26.71 12.11
N ASP A 36 22.99 27.38 11.54
CA ASP A 36 22.81 28.52 10.66
C ASP A 36 22.84 28.11 9.16
N SER A 37 22.82 29.11 8.27
CA SER A 37 22.89 28.88 6.83
C SER A 37 24.24 28.34 6.35
N ASN A 38 25.34 28.62 7.06
CA ASN A 38 26.68 28.11 6.73
C ASN A 38 26.85 26.65 7.16
N ASP A 39 26.10 26.23 8.18
CA ASP A 39 26.04 24.84 8.66
C ASP A 39 25.12 23.93 7.84
N THR A 40 24.48 24.46 6.80
CA THR A 40 23.43 23.76 6.04
C THR A 40 23.77 23.57 4.56
N TYR A 41 23.88 22.30 4.14
CA TYR A 41 23.92 21.92 2.73
C TYR A 41 22.52 21.54 2.23
N ALA A 42 21.90 22.45 1.48
CA ALA A 42 20.56 22.23 0.93
C ALA A 42 20.60 21.68 -0.50
N LEU A 43 20.04 20.48 -0.70
CA LEU A 43 19.74 19.92 -2.01
C LEU A 43 18.38 20.47 -2.49
N LYS A 44 18.42 21.52 -3.31
CA LYS A 44 17.23 22.22 -3.81
C LYS A 44 16.67 21.48 -5.03
N ASP A 45 15.55 20.79 -4.85
CA ASP A 45 14.82 20.16 -5.95
C ASP A 45 14.15 21.20 -6.85
N CYS A 46 14.30 21.07 -8.16
CA CYS A 46 13.56 21.87 -9.16
C CYS A 46 12.34 21.10 -9.70
N ASP A 47 12.28 19.80 -9.44
CA ASP A 47 11.21 18.91 -9.85
C ASP A 47 11.00 17.82 -8.79
N ARG A 48 9.79 17.25 -8.76
CA ARG A 48 9.44 16.14 -7.88
C ARG A 48 10.37 14.94 -8.03
N ASN A 49 11.01 14.72 -9.17
CA ASN A 49 11.98 13.66 -9.40
C ASN A 49 13.40 14.22 -9.70
N HIS A 50 13.82 15.31 -9.06
CA HIS A 50 15.16 15.85 -9.31
C HIS A 50 16.27 14.86 -8.90
N TYR A 51 16.41 14.55 -7.60
CA TYR A 51 17.52 13.75 -7.09
C TYR A 51 17.20 12.27 -6.83
N MET A 52 18.09 11.37 -7.24
CA MET A 52 18.18 9.99 -6.77
C MET A 52 19.47 9.82 -5.98
N PHE A 53 19.48 8.94 -4.97
CA PHE A 53 20.62 8.69 -4.11
C PHE A 53 21.16 7.28 -4.31
N GLN A 54 22.49 7.15 -4.44
CA GLN A 54 23.14 5.86 -4.66
C GLN A 54 24.39 5.66 -3.80
N ASP A 55 24.63 4.43 -3.36
CA ASP A 55 25.76 4.07 -2.48
C ASP A 55 26.94 3.42 -3.21
N PHE A 56 26.89 3.37 -4.54
CA PHE A 56 27.93 2.81 -5.40
C PHE A 56 28.42 3.84 -6.41
N LYS A 57 29.62 3.65 -6.94
CA LYS A 57 30.14 4.42 -8.08
C LYS A 57 29.56 3.81 -9.36
N SER A 58 28.83 4.62 -10.12
CA SER A 58 28.40 4.26 -11.48
C SER A 58 29.21 5.11 -12.45
N TYR A 59 29.98 4.47 -13.32
CA TYR A 59 30.67 5.16 -14.42
C TYR A 59 29.77 5.32 -15.66
N SER A 60 28.59 4.72 -15.64
CA SER A 60 27.55 4.86 -16.65
C SER A 60 26.44 5.80 -16.17
N SER A 61 25.84 6.53 -17.12
CA SER A 61 24.67 7.40 -16.94
C SER A 61 23.59 6.72 -16.09
N PRO A 62 22.80 7.49 -15.30
CA PRO A 62 21.81 6.92 -14.39
C PRO A 62 20.92 5.91 -15.12
N PRO A 63 20.74 4.69 -14.58
CA PRO A 63 19.97 3.63 -15.25
C PRO A 63 18.48 3.96 -15.39
N SER A 64 18.00 5.03 -14.76
CA SER A 64 16.59 5.39 -14.70
C SER A 64 16.35 6.80 -15.26
N ARG A 65 15.57 6.90 -16.34
CA ARG A 65 15.03 8.16 -16.89
C ARG A 65 14.13 8.93 -15.91
N LYS A 66 13.75 8.32 -14.78
CA LYS A 66 12.81 8.91 -13.83
C LYS A 66 13.41 10.09 -13.08
N TYR A 67 14.70 10.05 -12.75
CA TYR A 67 15.36 11.07 -11.94
C TYR A 67 16.37 11.87 -12.76
N LEU A 68 16.40 13.19 -12.56
CA LEU A 68 17.24 14.10 -13.33
C LEU A 68 18.72 13.99 -12.96
N GLN A 69 19.03 13.76 -11.69
CA GLN A 69 20.40 13.71 -11.18
C GLN A 69 20.60 12.61 -10.14
N SER A 70 21.74 11.90 -10.23
CA SER A 70 22.20 10.98 -9.20
C SER A 70 23.16 11.67 -8.23
N VAL A 71 22.94 11.48 -6.94
CA VAL A 71 23.79 11.94 -5.84
C VAL A 71 24.38 10.72 -5.15
N HIS A 72 25.71 10.71 -5.00
CA HIS A 72 26.40 9.64 -4.30
C HIS A 72 26.37 9.87 -2.79
N LEU A 73 25.97 8.86 -2.00
CA LEU A 73 25.96 8.94 -0.54
C LEU A 73 27.35 9.24 0.03
N SER A 74 28.42 8.74 -0.62
CA SER A 74 29.80 9.05 -0.22
C SER A 74 30.14 10.55 -0.35
N THR A 75 29.54 11.25 -1.32
CA THR A 75 29.73 12.69 -1.49
C THR A 75 28.99 13.48 -0.43
N LEU A 76 27.83 12.99 0.02
CA LEU A 76 27.10 13.57 1.14
C LEU A 76 27.84 13.35 2.47
N ALA A 77 28.40 12.16 2.67
CA ALA A 77 29.16 11.83 3.88
C ALA A 77 30.46 12.65 4.06
N GLN A 78 30.97 13.27 2.99
CA GLN A 78 32.17 14.11 3.01
C GLN A 78 31.87 15.60 3.19
N ARG A 79 30.60 15.97 3.35
CA ARG A 79 30.18 17.36 3.53
C ARG A 79 30.63 17.88 4.90
N PRO A 80 31.23 19.07 4.98
CA PRO A 80 31.58 19.69 6.27
C PRO A 80 30.34 20.22 7.03
N GLU A 81 29.24 20.46 6.32
CA GLU A 81 28.01 21.00 6.89
C GLU A 81 27.37 20.03 7.89
N ARG A 82 26.87 20.55 9.01
CA ARG A 82 26.23 19.76 10.09
C ARG A 82 24.82 19.28 9.71
N LEU A 83 24.15 20.00 8.80
CA LEU A 83 22.82 19.67 8.31
C LEU A 83 22.85 19.43 6.79
N ILE A 84 22.38 18.26 6.37
CA ILE A 84 22.02 17.99 4.98
C ILE A 84 20.52 18.10 4.86
N GLN A 85 20.06 19.13 4.14
CA GLN A 85 18.64 19.37 3.90
C GLN A 85 18.23 18.82 2.54
N LEU A 86 17.30 17.87 2.55
CA LEU A 86 16.70 17.29 1.35
C LEU A 86 15.35 17.96 1.11
N GLY A 87 15.01 18.26 -0.14
CA GLY A 87 13.68 18.75 -0.49
C GLY A 87 12.66 17.60 -0.56
N THR A 88 12.24 17.23 -1.76
CA THR A 88 11.26 16.18 -1.98
C THR A 88 11.86 14.78 -1.84
N LEU A 89 11.27 13.99 -0.94
CA LEU A 89 11.55 12.55 -0.82
C LEU A 89 10.54 11.70 -1.58
N PHE A 90 9.72 12.31 -2.45
CA PHE A 90 8.70 11.60 -3.21
C PHE A 90 9.30 10.64 -4.24
N GLY A 91 8.64 9.50 -4.47
CA GLY A 91 8.91 8.64 -5.61
C GLY A 91 9.63 7.33 -5.27
N SER A 92 9.13 6.24 -5.86
CA SER A 92 9.76 4.91 -5.78
C SER A 92 11.17 4.88 -6.39
N SER A 93 12.02 4.01 -5.86
CA SER A 93 13.41 3.80 -6.30
C SER A 93 14.32 5.03 -6.22
N ARG A 94 13.97 6.02 -5.38
CA ARG A 94 14.83 7.20 -5.12
C ARG A 94 16.13 6.82 -4.41
N LEU A 95 16.13 5.74 -3.63
CA LEU A 95 17.30 5.22 -2.93
C LEU A 95 17.74 3.91 -3.59
N HIS A 96 18.85 3.95 -4.32
CA HIS A 96 19.41 2.82 -5.06
C HIS A 96 20.63 2.29 -4.31
N LEU A 97 20.46 1.13 -3.68
CA LEU A 97 21.46 0.53 -2.79
C LEU A 97 22.02 -0.74 -3.41
N ARG A 98 23.34 -0.88 -3.36
CA ARG A 98 24.07 -2.12 -3.64
C ARG A 98 24.88 -2.59 -2.44
N ASN A 99 25.18 -1.71 -1.50
CA ASN A 99 25.80 -2.12 -0.25
C ASN A 99 24.80 -2.96 0.57
N ALA A 100 25.23 -4.14 0.99
CA ALA A 100 24.39 -5.06 1.76
C ALA A 100 23.94 -4.44 3.10
N GLN A 101 24.83 -3.72 3.80
CA GLN A 101 24.51 -3.09 5.08
C GLN A 101 23.45 -2.00 4.91
N ASN A 102 23.59 -1.13 3.91
CA ASN A 102 22.58 -0.10 3.64
C ASN A 102 21.22 -0.73 3.27
N THR A 103 21.24 -1.85 2.53
CA THR A 103 20.04 -2.59 2.16
C THR A 103 19.36 -3.20 3.40
N LEU A 104 20.14 -3.68 4.37
CA LEU A 104 19.63 -4.17 5.65
C LEU A 104 19.02 -3.04 6.48
N VAL A 105 19.68 -1.88 6.59
CA VAL A 105 19.11 -0.70 7.28
C VAL A 105 17.78 -0.28 6.64
N ARG A 106 17.73 -0.21 5.30
CA ARG A 106 16.48 0.08 4.58
C ARG A 106 15.39 -0.95 4.87
N LYS A 107 15.73 -2.24 4.88
CA LYS A 107 14.79 -3.31 5.22
C LYS A 107 14.23 -3.11 6.63
N HIS A 108 15.12 -2.91 7.61
CA HIS A 108 14.78 -2.72 9.01
C HIS A 108 13.86 -1.51 9.23
N VAL A 109 14.20 -0.35 8.64
CA VAL A 109 13.32 0.84 8.68
C VAL A 109 11.96 0.55 8.06
N ARG A 110 11.92 -0.07 6.87
CA ARG A 110 10.65 -0.36 6.17
C ARG A 110 9.77 -1.35 6.92
N GLN A 111 10.35 -2.34 7.59
CA GLN A 111 9.61 -3.28 8.44
C GLN A 111 8.93 -2.56 9.60
N ASN A 112 9.66 -1.65 10.25
CA ASN A 112 9.15 -0.81 11.34
C ASN A 112 8.15 0.28 10.88
N MET A 113 7.93 0.43 9.57
CA MET A 113 6.86 1.30 9.06
C MET A 113 5.49 0.60 8.99
N ALA A 114 5.40 -0.70 9.29
CA ALA A 114 4.11 -1.35 9.42
C ALA A 114 3.28 -0.68 10.53
N PHE A 115 1.99 -0.49 10.29
CA PHE A 115 1.14 0.22 11.25
C PHE A 115 0.90 -0.62 12.50
N THR A 116 1.22 -0.07 13.67
CA THR A 116 1.19 -0.78 14.96
C THR A 116 0.37 -0.06 16.04
N ASN A 117 -0.32 1.03 15.68
CA ASN A 117 -1.18 1.74 16.62
C ASN A 117 -2.21 0.78 17.26
N PRO A 118 -2.25 0.62 18.61
CA PRO A 118 -3.10 -0.38 19.26
C PRO A 118 -4.60 -0.22 19.00
N TYR A 119 -5.09 1.02 18.84
CA TYR A 119 -6.50 1.29 18.56
C TYR A 119 -6.84 0.85 17.13
N LEU A 120 -6.03 1.26 16.14
CA LEU A 120 -6.24 0.84 14.75
C LEU A 120 -6.05 -0.66 14.56
N LEU A 121 -5.07 -1.26 15.25
CA LEU A 121 -4.86 -2.72 15.23
C LEU A 121 -6.10 -3.45 15.75
N ARG A 122 -6.63 -3.02 16.89
CA ARG A 122 -7.84 -3.62 17.46
C ARG A 122 -9.03 -3.48 16.51
N THR A 123 -9.26 -2.28 15.96
CA THR A 123 -10.34 -2.06 15.01
C THR A 123 -10.18 -2.93 13.76
N ALA A 124 -8.99 -2.97 13.16
CA ALA A 124 -8.70 -3.82 12.01
C ALA A 124 -8.92 -5.31 12.31
N THR A 125 -8.54 -5.78 13.50
CA THR A 125 -8.81 -7.16 13.95
C THR A 125 -10.30 -7.42 14.09
N THR A 126 -11.08 -6.52 14.68
CA THR A 126 -12.53 -6.71 14.80
C THR A 126 -13.23 -6.75 13.44
N ILE A 127 -12.77 -5.95 12.47
CA ILE A 127 -13.27 -5.98 11.09
C ILE A 127 -12.89 -7.31 10.42
N ARG A 128 -11.63 -7.75 10.57
CA ARG A 128 -11.16 -9.06 10.08
C ARG A 128 -12.04 -10.19 10.60
N ASP A 129 -12.35 -10.18 11.90
CA ASP A 129 -13.17 -11.20 12.54
C ASP A 129 -14.63 -11.11 12.06
N ALA A 130 -15.16 -9.89 11.87
CA ALA A 130 -16.49 -9.66 11.30
C ALA A 130 -16.59 -10.15 9.84
N LEU A 131 -15.50 -10.15 9.08
CA LEU A 131 -15.39 -10.75 7.75
C LEU A 131 -15.24 -12.29 7.79
N GLY A 132 -15.33 -12.91 8.96
CA GLY A 132 -15.18 -14.36 9.12
C GLY A 132 -13.73 -14.83 9.30
N GLY A 133 -12.78 -13.91 9.53
CA GLY A 133 -11.38 -14.19 9.80
C GLY A 133 -10.53 -14.49 8.54
N LEU A 134 -11.14 -15.00 7.47
CA LEU A 134 -10.48 -15.36 6.22
C LEU A 134 -11.21 -14.70 5.04
N TYR A 135 -10.50 -13.85 4.29
CA TYR A 135 -11.05 -13.09 3.16
C TYR A 135 -9.95 -12.67 2.18
N LEU A 136 -10.34 -12.28 0.97
CA LEU A 136 -9.49 -11.65 -0.03
C LEU A 136 -9.41 -10.13 0.20
N GLY A 137 -8.24 -9.56 -0.02
CA GLY A 137 -8.02 -8.11 0.05
C GLY A 137 -7.71 -7.53 -1.32
N ALA A 138 -8.36 -6.41 -1.66
CA ALA A 138 -7.98 -5.61 -2.81
C ALA A 138 -7.74 -4.15 -2.40
N HIS A 139 -6.61 -3.59 -2.80
CA HIS A 139 -6.34 -2.16 -2.66
C HIS A 139 -6.39 -1.50 -4.05
N ILE A 140 -7.41 -0.68 -4.29
CA ILE A 140 -7.79 -0.17 -5.61
C ILE A 140 -7.74 1.36 -5.64
N ARG A 141 -6.84 1.92 -6.44
CA ARG A 141 -6.69 3.37 -6.68
C ARG A 141 -7.45 3.79 -7.93
N LEU A 142 -8.37 4.75 -7.79
CA LEU A 142 -9.23 5.30 -8.85
C LEU A 142 -9.26 6.83 -8.84
N GLY A 143 -8.89 7.47 -7.73
CA GLY A 143 -9.26 8.86 -7.44
C GLY A 143 -8.37 9.96 -8.05
N ASP A 144 -7.18 9.66 -8.58
CA ASP A 144 -6.25 10.70 -9.01
C ASP A 144 -5.34 10.36 -10.21
N GLY A 145 -4.98 11.41 -10.98
CA GLY A 145 -3.95 11.41 -12.02
C GLY A 145 -4.03 10.21 -12.97
N LEU A 146 -2.89 9.55 -13.17
CA LEU A 146 -2.78 8.36 -14.03
C LEU A 146 -3.68 7.19 -13.58
N PHE A 147 -4.07 7.12 -12.31
CA PHE A 147 -4.97 6.07 -11.83
C PHE A 147 -6.41 6.33 -12.27
N GLN A 148 -6.84 7.59 -12.29
CA GLN A 148 -8.14 7.99 -12.82
C GLN A 148 -8.18 7.78 -14.34
N GLU A 149 -7.13 8.17 -15.07
CA GLU A 149 -7.03 7.98 -16.52
C GLU A 149 -7.07 6.49 -16.92
N ASN A 150 -6.40 5.63 -16.15
CA ASN A 150 -6.31 4.18 -16.41
C ASN A 150 -7.29 3.35 -15.55
N ALA A 151 -8.29 3.97 -14.94
CA ALA A 151 -9.13 3.34 -13.91
C ALA A 151 -9.78 2.04 -14.38
N ARG A 152 -10.31 2.01 -15.61
CA ARG A 152 -10.92 0.82 -16.22
C ARG A 152 -9.92 -0.34 -16.34
N ALA A 153 -8.74 -0.08 -16.89
CA ALA A 153 -7.70 -1.09 -17.07
C ALA A 153 -7.19 -1.62 -15.72
N ASN A 154 -6.97 -0.72 -14.75
CA ASN A 154 -6.52 -1.06 -13.41
C ASN A 154 -7.55 -1.94 -12.67
N VAL A 155 -8.83 -1.57 -12.71
CA VAL A 155 -9.92 -2.36 -12.10
C VAL A 155 -10.03 -3.74 -12.73
N ARG A 156 -9.98 -3.80 -14.07
CA ARG A 156 -10.01 -5.06 -14.80
C ARG A 156 -8.83 -5.95 -14.43
N LEU A 157 -7.61 -5.39 -14.38
CA LEU A 157 -6.41 -6.13 -14.03
C LEU A 157 -6.42 -6.63 -12.58
N THR A 158 -6.87 -5.81 -11.62
CA THR A 158 -7.05 -6.23 -10.22
C THR A 158 -8.06 -7.37 -10.13
N TRP A 159 -9.19 -7.29 -10.83
CA TRP A 159 -10.18 -8.36 -10.90
C TRP A 159 -9.56 -9.66 -11.44
N TRP A 160 -8.83 -9.59 -12.55
CA TRP A 160 -8.12 -10.73 -13.13
C TRP A 160 -7.08 -11.34 -12.17
N LYS A 161 -6.35 -10.51 -11.43
CA LYS A 161 -5.39 -10.97 -10.40
C LYS A 161 -6.12 -11.69 -9.25
N LEU A 162 -7.29 -11.22 -8.80
CA LEU A 162 -8.07 -11.96 -7.79
C LEU A 162 -8.49 -13.35 -8.28
N LEU A 163 -9.03 -13.45 -9.50
CA LEU A 163 -9.53 -14.74 -9.99
C LEU A 163 -8.40 -15.71 -10.36
N HIS A 164 -7.44 -15.25 -11.18
CA HIS A 164 -6.39 -16.12 -11.70
C HIS A 164 -5.27 -16.34 -10.69
N PHE A 165 -4.80 -15.28 -10.03
CA PHE A 165 -3.66 -15.38 -9.11
C PHE A 165 -4.08 -15.82 -7.70
N ALA A 166 -5.12 -15.23 -7.10
CA ALA A 166 -5.53 -15.60 -5.74
C ALA A 166 -6.38 -16.89 -5.75
N LEU A 167 -7.43 -16.95 -6.56
CA LEU A 167 -8.37 -18.08 -6.59
C LEU A 167 -8.02 -19.21 -7.57
N LYS A 168 -6.94 -19.07 -8.33
CA LYS A 168 -6.42 -20.10 -9.27
C LYS A 168 -7.38 -20.51 -10.39
N PHE A 169 -8.34 -19.66 -10.76
CA PHE A 169 -9.15 -19.89 -11.95
C PHE A 169 -8.26 -19.94 -13.20
N SER A 170 -8.57 -20.79 -14.17
CA SER A 170 -7.82 -20.80 -15.43
C SER A 170 -8.04 -19.48 -16.19
N LYS A 171 -7.13 -19.13 -17.10
CA LYS A 171 -7.32 -17.95 -17.96
C LYS A 171 -8.59 -18.08 -18.82
N ALA A 172 -8.91 -19.30 -19.26
CA ALA A 172 -10.10 -19.57 -20.04
C ALA A 172 -11.38 -19.36 -19.21
N ASP A 173 -11.44 -19.90 -17.99
CA ASP A 173 -12.60 -19.74 -17.10
C ASP A 173 -12.79 -18.29 -16.68
N THR A 174 -11.69 -17.60 -16.39
CA THR A 174 -11.70 -16.18 -16.03
C THR A 174 -12.21 -15.32 -17.19
N LEU A 175 -11.78 -15.60 -18.42
CA LEU A 175 -12.27 -14.92 -19.63
C LEU A 175 -13.75 -15.20 -19.87
N ALA A 176 -14.17 -16.47 -19.78
CA ALA A 176 -15.55 -16.87 -19.97
C ALA A 176 -16.48 -16.22 -18.93
N LEU A 177 -16.02 -16.10 -17.68
CA LEU A 177 -16.75 -15.39 -16.64
C LEU A 177 -16.82 -13.89 -16.90
N GLU A 178 -15.72 -13.26 -17.33
CA GLU A 178 -15.70 -11.84 -17.72
C GLU A 178 -16.70 -11.55 -18.85
N GLN A 179 -16.68 -12.37 -19.90
CA GLN A 179 -17.58 -12.22 -21.06
C GLN A 179 -19.05 -12.42 -20.68
N ARG A 180 -19.34 -13.33 -19.74
CA ARG A 180 -20.71 -13.60 -19.28
C ARG A 180 -21.27 -12.46 -18.44
N LEU A 181 -20.48 -11.93 -17.52
CA LEU A 181 -20.93 -10.90 -16.58
C LEU A 181 -20.88 -9.49 -17.18
N PHE A 182 -19.95 -9.23 -18.10
CA PHE A 182 -19.63 -7.88 -18.59
C PHE A 182 -19.69 -7.78 -20.12
N SER A 183 -20.60 -8.52 -20.75
CA SER A 183 -20.79 -8.59 -22.22
C SER A 183 -21.04 -7.24 -22.90
N HIS A 184 -21.51 -6.23 -22.16
CA HIS A 184 -21.71 -4.87 -22.68
C HIS A 184 -20.43 -4.01 -22.70
N ASP A 185 -19.35 -4.47 -22.07
CA ASP A 185 -18.06 -3.77 -21.94
C ASP A 185 -17.03 -4.22 -23.00
N VAL A 186 -17.48 -4.99 -24.01
CA VAL A 186 -16.64 -5.63 -25.02
C VAL A 186 -16.18 -4.61 -26.07
N SER A 187 -15.21 -3.76 -25.71
CA SER A 187 -14.32 -3.17 -26.71
C SER A 187 -13.31 -4.23 -27.18
N ALA A 188 -12.66 -4.02 -28.33
CA ALA A 188 -11.63 -4.94 -28.83
C ALA A 188 -10.50 -5.20 -27.82
N GLU A 189 -10.27 -4.27 -26.89
CA GLU A 189 -9.28 -4.32 -25.81
C GLU A 189 -9.61 -5.37 -24.72
N PHE A 190 -10.88 -5.76 -24.57
CA PHE A 190 -11.35 -6.74 -23.58
C PHE A 190 -11.59 -8.14 -24.17
N SER A 191 -11.26 -8.34 -25.45
CA SER A 191 -11.42 -9.63 -26.16
C SER A 191 -10.42 -10.70 -25.71
N SER A 192 -9.33 -10.31 -25.05
CA SER A 192 -8.27 -11.20 -24.59
C SER A 192 -7.89 -10.95 -23.12
N PRO A 193 -7.36 -11.97 -22.41
CA PRO A 193 -6.89 -11.81 -21.04
C PRO A 193 -5.83 -10.69 -20.92
N PRO A 194 -5.88 -9.84 -19.89
CA PRO A 194 -4.84 -8.85 -19.67
C PRO A 194 -3.52 -9.53 -19.34
N HIS A 195 -2.41 -8.88 -19.68
CA HIS A 195 -1.09 -9.34 -19.29
C HIS A 195 -0.87 -9.12 -17.79
N ILE A 196 -0.74 -10.21 -17.03
CA ILE A 196 -0.37 -10.15 -15.61
C ILE A 196 1.14 -10.37 -15.52
N ALA A 197 1.89 -9.30 -15.28
CA ALA A 197 3.34 -9.38 -15.13
C ALA A 197 3.72 -10.19 -13.88
N LEU A 198 4.80 -10.98 -13.98
CA LEU A 198 5.38 -11.66 -12.83
C LEU A 198 5.98 -10.62 -11.88
N ASP A 199 5.64 -10.73 -10.60
CA ASP A 199 6.22 -9.88 -9.56
C ASP A 199 7.61 -10.39 -9.15
N ILE A 200 8.61 -10.10 -10.00
CA ILE A 200 9.99 -10.56 -9.81
C ILE A 200 10.55 -10.20 -8.41
N PRO A 201 10.36 -8.98 -7.86
CA PRO A 201 10.73 -8.69 -6.47
C PRO A 201 10.11 -9.64 -5.44
N ALA A 202 8.81 -9.94 -5.54
CA ALA A 202 8.15 -10.85 -4.63
C ALA A 202 8.65 -12.30 -4.76
N LEU A 203 9.00 -12.74 -5.98
CA LEU A 203 9.56 -14.08 -6.22
C LEU A 203 10.95 -14.28 -5.58
N ARG A 204 11.71 -13.20 -5.37
CA ARG A 204 13.03 -13.26 -4.68
C ARG A 204 12.89 -13.41 -3.16
N VAL A 205 11.72 -13.11 -2.61
CA VAL A 205 11.42 -13.21 -1.18
C VAL A 205 10.10 -13.97 -1.02
N PRO A 206 10.09 -15.29 -1.32
CA PRO A 206 8.87 -16.08 -1.22
C PRO A 206 8.38 -16.10 0.23
N HIS A 207 7.07 -16.10 0.41
CA HIS A 207 6.43 -16.42 1.68
C HIS A 207 5.98 -17.89 1.69
N PRO A 208 5.68 -18.48 2.86
CA PRO A 208 5.04 -19.78 2.96
C PRO A 208 3.78 -19.87 2.09
N THR A 209 3.50 -21.06 1.57
CA THR A 209 2.27 -21.32 0.81
C THR A 209 1.05 -21.04 1.69
N LEU A 210 0.07 -20.32 1.14
CA LEU A 210 -1.17 -20.04 1.84
C LEU A 210 -1.99 -21.33 2.03
N ASP A 211 -2.62 -21.46 3.20
CA ASP A 211 -3.55 -22.55 3.46
C ASP A 211 -4.73 -22.51 2.48
N PRO A 212 -5.28 -23.66 2.05
CA PRO A 212 -6.43 -23.67 1.15
C PRO A 212 -7.62 -22.88 1.71
N LEU A 213 -8.32 -22.16 0.84
CA LEU A 213 -9.58 -21.51 1.21
C LEU A 213 -10.60 -22.57 1.64
N PRO A 214 -11.35 -22.33 2.74
CA PRO A 214 -12.42 -23.23 3.13
C PRO A 214 -13.47 -23.27 2.01
N GLY A 215 -13.88 -24.48 1.61
CA GLY A 215 -14.81 -24.68 0.49
C GLY A 215 -16.25 -24.17 0.74
N SER A 216 -16.52 -23.57 1.90
CA SER A 216 -17.80 -22.98 2.25
C SER A 216 -17.58 -21.70 3.05
N ALA A 217 -18.39 -20.67 2.77
CA ALA A 217 -18.39 -19.43 3.54
C ALA A 217 -18.71 -19.71 5.01
N THR A 218 -18.11 -18.93 5.90
CA THR A 218 -18.44 -19.01 7.33
C THR A 218 -19.94 -18.72 7.52
N PRO A 219 -20.71 -19.61 8.18
CA PRO A 219 -22.17 -19.50 8.23
C PRO A 219 -22.72 -18.20 8.84
N SER A 220 -21.88 -17.44 9.56
CA SER A 220 -22.27 -16.23 10.28
C SER A 220 -22.17 -14.93 9.47
N LEU A 221 -21.54 -14.94 8.29
CA LEU A 221 -21.35 -13.72 7.51
C LEU A 221 -22.50 -13.51 6.52
N ALA A 222 -23.28 -12.45 6.74
CA ALA A 222 -24.32 -12.04 5.80
C ALA A 222 -23.72 -11.29 4.60
N CYS A 223 -23.82 -11.87 3.41
CA CYS A 223 -23.30 -11.28 2.18
C CYS A 223 -24.34 -10.37 1.51
N PRO A 224 -23.95 -9.20 0.97
CA PRO A 224 -24.88 -8.31 0.27
C PRO A 224 -25.51 -8.89 -0.99
N GLY A 225 -24.82 -9.80 -1.69
CA GLY A 225 -25.28 -10.46 -2.91
C GLY A 225 -25.73 -11.91 -2.68
N ALA A 226 -26.42 -12.48 -3.67
CA ALA A 226 -26.78 -13.89 -3.68
C ALA A 226 -25.54 -14.77 -3.86
N LEU A 227 -25.36 -15.75 -2.98
CA LEU A 227 -24.23 -16.68 -3.05
C LEU A 227 -24.31 -17.55 -4.30
N HIS A 228 -23.14 -17.84 -4.89
CA HIS A 228 -23.00 -18.82 -5.96
C HIS A 228 -23.32 -20.21 -5.44
N THR A 229 -24.06 -21.00 -6.21
CA THR A 229 -24.44 -22.39 -5.90
C THR A 229 -23.69 -23.41 -6.75
N GLU A 230 -23.17 -22.98 -7.91
CA GLU A 230 -22.39 -23.83 -8.81
C GLU A 230 -21.01 -24.13 -8.22
N VAL A 231 -20.62 -25.41 -8.18
CA VAL A 231 -19.38 -25.90 -7.54
C VAL A 231 -18.14 -25.11 -7.97
N HIS A 232 -18.00 -24.84 -9.27
CA HIS A 232 -16.85 -24.14 -9.83
C HIS A 232 -16.84 -22.63 -9.51
N LEU A 233 -17.95 -22.06 -9.02
CA LEU A 233 -18.07 -20.66 -8.61
C LEU A 233 -18.08 -20.49 -7.09
N LEU A 234 -18.17 -21.58 -6.30
CA LEU A 234 -18.11 -21.51 -4.84
C LEU A 234 -16.93 -20.70 -4.29
N PRO A 235 -15.71 -20.75 -4.87
CA PRO A 235 -14.60 -19.92 -4.39
C PRO A 235 -14.88 -18.40 -4.46
N LEU A 236 -15.78 -17.95 -5.36
CA LEU A 236 -16.17 -16.54 -5.46
C LEU A 236 -17.05 -16.07 -4.29
N ASN A 237 -17.57 -17.00 -3.48
CA ASN A 237 -18.25 -16.67 -2.23
C ASN A 237 -17.27 -16.29 -1.10
N THR A 238 -15.96 -16.41 -1.33
CA THR A 238 -14.96 -15.93 -0.37
C THR A 238 -15.15 -14.42 -0.17
N PRO A 239 -15.21 -13.92 1.08
CA PRO A 239 -15.39 -12.50 1.32
C PRO A 239 -14.27 -11.69 0.68
N LEU A 240 -14.62 -10.54 0.13
CA LEU A 240 -13.70 -9.61 -0.51
C LEU A 240 -13.81 -8.25 0.19
N PHE A 241 -12.72 -7.80 0.81
CA PHE A 241 -12.63 -6.44 1.33
C PHE A 241 -11.87 -5.57 0.33
N ILE A 242 -12.47 -4.45 -0.06
CA ILE A 242 -11.88 -3.48 -1.00
C ILE A 242 -11.56 -2.19 -0.26
N SER A 243 -10.27 -1.85 -0.18
CA SER A 243 -9.78 -0.51 0.15
C SER A 243 -9.67 0.32 -1.12
N THR A 244 -10.24 1.53 -1.12
CA THR A 244 -10.25 2.39 -2.30
C THR A 244 -10.41 3.86 -1.95
N ASP A 245 -9.91 4.72 -2.83
CA ASP A 245 -10.08 6.17 -2.75
C ASP A 245 -11.30 6.70 -3.54
N ALA A 246 -12.15 5.80 -4.05
CA ALA A 246 -13.45 6.18 -4.60
C ALA A 246 -14.35 6.77 -3.49
N LEU A 247 -14.96 7.93 -3.76
CA LEU A 247 -15.79 8.63 -2.78
C LEU A 247 -17.04 7.84 -2.37
N TYR A 248 -17.66 7.13 -3.33
CA TYR A 248 -18.85 6.30 -3.10
C TYR A 248 -18.66 4.88 -3.66
N PRO A 249 -17.87 4.02 -2.98
CA PRO A 249 -17.45 2.74 -3.55
C PRO A 249 -18.61 1.79 -3.91
N ARG A 250 -19.70 1.83 -3.14
CA ARG A 250 -20.88 0.99 -3.37
C ARG A 250 -21.63 1.34 -4.66
N SER A 251 -21.68 2.62 -5.03
CA SER A 251 -22.34 3.10 -6.25
C SER A 251 -21.39 3.31 -7.42
N ASP A 252 -20.09 3.13 -7.22
CA ASP A 252 -19.10 3.29 -8.28
C ASP A 252 -19.30 2.21 -9.37
N PRO A 253 -19.46 2.60 -10.65
CA PRO A 253 -19.73 1.67 -11.74
C PRO A 253 -18.53 0.77 -12.07
N LEU A 254 -17.29 1.23 -11.84
CA LEU A 254 -16.10 0.40 -12.06
C LEU A 254 -16.01 -0.67 -10.98
N LEU A 255 -16.29 -0.31 -9.72
CA LEU A 255 -16.26 -1.27 -8.61
C LEU A 255 -17.45 -2.24 -8.61
N ALA A 256 -18.51 -1.95 -9.38
CA ALA A 256 -19.62 -2.87 -9.59
C ALA A 256 -19.17 -4.23 -10.11
N ARG A 257 -18.08 -4.27 -10.90
CA ARG A 257 -17.44 -5.50 -11.38
C ARG A 257 -17.16 -6.50 -10.25
N PHE A 258 -16.61 -6.03 -9.13
CA PHE A 258 -16.32 -6.90 -7.99
C PHE A 258 -17.59 -7.37 -7.31
N ARG A 259 -18.56 -6.48 -7.07
CA ARG A 259 -19.83 -6.84 -6.41
C ARG A 259 -20.68 -7.81 -7.23
N GLN A 260 -20.59 -7.77 -8.56
CA GLN A 260 -21.28 -8.71 -9.46
C GLN A 260 -20.60 -10.08 -9.51
N THR A 261 -19.29 -10.16 -9.22
CA THR A 261 -18.54 -11.43 -9.19
C THR A 261 -18.51 -12.05 -7.79
N PHE A 262 -18.24 -11.25 -6.77
CA PHE A 262 -18.09 -11.64 -5.37
C PHE A 262 -19.29 -11.14 -4.56
N PRO A 263 -20.27 -12.00 -4.24
CA PRO A 263 -21.48 -11.59 -3.51
C PRO A 263 -21.17 -11.05 -2.11
N CYS A 264 -20.05 -11.45 -1.53
CA CYS A 264 -19.55 -11.04 -0.23
C CYS A 264 -18.50 -9.91 -0.35
N THR A 265 -18.79 -8.87 -1.13
CA THR A 265 -17.91 -7.68 -1.26
C THR A 265 -18.24 -6.63 -0.21
N PHE A 266 -17.24 -6.17 0.53
CA PHE A 266 -17.35 -5.19 1.60
C PHE A 266 -16.33 -4.04 1.44
N PHE A 267 -16.69 -2.88 1.97
CA PHE A 267 -15.86 -1.67 2.06
C PHE A 267 -15.79 -1.22 3.52
N LEU A 268 -14.86 -0.33 3.86
CA LEU A 268 -14.74 0.18 5.24
C LEU A 268 -16.06 0.78 5.79
N ALA A 269 -16.84 1.44 4.93
CA ALA A 269 -18.13 2.02 5.30
C ALA A 269 -19.16 0.99 5.83
N ASP A 270 -19.01 -0.28 5.50
CA ASP A 270 -19.87 -1.37 5.97
C ASP A 270 -19.62 -1.74 7.44
N PHE A 271 -18.52 -1.23 8.01
CA PHE A 271 -18.09 -1.50 9.36
C PHE A 271 -18.19 -0.25 10.26
N SER A 272 -19.13 0.65 9.99
CA SER A 272 -19.33 1.89 10.75
C SER A 272 -19.45 1.67 12.27
N ALA A 273 -20.05 0.56 12.71
CA ALA A 273 -20.10 0.19 14.13
C ALA A 273 -18.72 -0.03 14.76
N HIS A 274 -17.75 -0.54 13.98
CA HIS A 274 -16.37 -0.78 14.40
C HIS A 274 -15.53 0.49 14.34
N THR A 275 -15.80 1.37 13.37
CA THR A 275 -15.05 2.63 13.21
C THR A 275 -15.55 3.76 14.10
N ARG A 276 -16.75 3.64 14.69
CA ARG A 276 -17.39 4.70 15.52
C ARG A 276 -16.49 5.27 16.61
N ALA A 277 -15.65 4.44 17.24
CA ALA A 277 -14.73 4.91 18.27
C ALA A 277 -13.70 5.92 17.75
N LEU A 278 -13.40 5.89 16.44
CA LEU A 278 -12.47 6.81 15.79
C LEU A 278 -13.09 8.20 15.57
N ASP A 279 -14.41 8.28 15.42
CA ASP A 279 -15.12 9.55 15.18
C ASP A 279 -15.01 10.52 16.36
N ALA A 280 -14.82 9.97 17.58
CA ALA A 280 -14.63 10.75 18.80
C ALA A 280 -13.17 11.20 19.01
N LEU A 281 -12.22 10.76 18.18
CA LEU A 281 -10.82 11.13 18.33
C LEU A 281 -10.58 12.54 17.83
N LEU A 282 -10.14 13.42 18.73
CA LEU A 282 -9.75 14.80 18.43
C LEU A 282 -8.24 14.97 18.61
N ASN A 283 -7.65 15.80 17.76
CA ASN A 283 -6.29 16.25 17.96
C ASN A 283 -6.25 17.12 19.23
N GLY A 284 -5.39 16.76 20.18
CA GLY A 284 -5.28 17.48 21.46
C GLY A 284 -4.73 18.91 21.35
N ILE A 285 -4.22 19.32 20.17
CA ILE A 285 -3.66 20.67 19.96
C ILE A 285 -4.70 21.64 19.39
N ASP A 286 -5.41 21.22 18.33
CA ASP A 286 -6.31 22.10 17.56
C ASP A 286 -7.78 21.64 17.56
N GLY A 287 -8.10 20.52 18.21
CA GLY A 287 -9.45 19.97 18.30
C GLY A 287 -9.98 19.37 16.99
N VAL A 288 -9.16 19.26 15.95
CA VAL A 288 -9.59 18.69 14.65
C VAL A 288 -9.88 17.20 14.81
N THR A 289 -10.97 16.72 14.19
CA THR A 289 -11.31 15.31 14.17
C THR A 289 -10.25 14.49 13.44
N LEU A 290 -9.79 13.42 14.08
CA LEU A 290 -8.71 12.59 13.55
C LEU A 290 -9.21 11.51 12.58
N ALA A 291 -10.49 11.13 12.67
CA ALA A 291 -11.05 10.05 11.84
C ALA A 291 -10.70 10.16 10.34
N PRO A 292 -10.87 11.32 9.66
CA PRO A 292 -10.53 11.43 8.23
C PRO A 292 -9.06 11.11 7.90
N PHE A 293 -8.15 11.37 8.85
CA PHE A 293 -6.72 11.08 8.70
C PHE A 293 -6.37 9.63 9.03
N LEU A 294 -7.19 8.96 9.85
CA LEU A 294 -6.96 7.61 10.35
C LEU A 294 -7.59 6.52 9.48
N LEU A 295 -8.74 6.82 8.87
CA LEU A 295 -9.49 5.84 8.07
C LEU A 295 -8.66 5.26 6.91
N PRO A 296 -7.86 6.03 6.14
CA PRO A 296 -7.02 5.44 5.08
C PRO A 296 -5.99 4.42 5.60
N PHE A 297 -5.45 4.63 6.80
CA PHE A 297 -4.55 3.66 7.42
C PHE A 297 -5.31 2.43 7.87
N LEU A 298 -6.46 2.60 8.53
CA LEU A 298 -7.31 1.48 8.93
C LEU A 298 -7.73 0.63 7.73
N ASP A 299 -8.14 1.26 6.63
CA ASP A 299 -8.55 0.60 5.39
C ASP A 299 -7.42 -0.30 4.83
N ALA A 300 -6.20 0.25 4.77
CA ALA A 300 -5.00 -0.47 4.38
C ALA A 300 -4.64 -1.59 5.36
N MET A 301 -4.87 -1.41 6.67
CA MET A 301 -4.63 -2.44 7.68
C MET A 301 -5.59 -3.62 7.53
N VAL A 302 -6.86 -3.37 7.20
CA VAL A 302 -7.83 -4.45 6.94
C VAL A 302 -7.42 -5.24 5.70
N VAL A 303 -7.02 -4.58 4.61
CA VAL A 303 -6.47 -5.28 3.43
C VAL A 303 -5.20 -6.05 3.78
N GLY A 304 -4.26 -5.45 4.52
CA GLY A 304 -3.01 -6.10 4.93
C GLY A 304 -3.22 -7.35 5.79
N ARG A 305 -4.40 -7.54 6.40
CA ARG A 305 -4.72 -8.74 7.18
C ARG A 305 -5.45 -9.83 6.39
N ALA A 306 -5.76 -9.58 5.12
CA ALA A 306 -6.40 -10.56 4.26
C ALA A 306 -5.53 -11.81 4.06
N TRP A 307 -6.17 -12.91 3.65
CA TRP A 307 -5.52 -14.15 3.29
C TRP A 307 -4.58 -13.98 2.08
N GLU A 308 -5.05 -13.26 1.05
CA GLU A 308 -4.27 -12.88 -0.13
C GLU A 308 -4.63 -11.44 -0.54
N VAL A 309 -3.66 -10.69 -1.06
CA VAL A 309 -3.81 -9.26 -1.36
C VAL A 309 -3.42 -8.92 -2.79
N VAL A 310 -4.33 -8.25 -3.49
CA VAL A 310 -4.08 -7.68 -4.82
C VAL A 310 -4.11 -6.16 -4.77
N GLY A 311 -3.05 -5.52 -5.24
CA GLY A 311 -2.94 -4.07 -5.35
C GLY A 311 -3.09 -3.54 -6.78
N THR A 312 -3.37 -2.24 -6.91
CA THR A 312 -3.29 -1.50 -8.19
C THR A 312 -1.83 -1.40 -8.66
N GLU A 313 -1.60 -1.70 -9.93
CA GLU A 313 -0.27 -1.65 -10.53
C GLU A 313 0.28 -0.21 -10.57
N GLY A 314 1.57 -0.04 -10.28
CA GLY A 314 2.22 1.28 -10.23
C GLY A 314 1.89 2.12 -8.99
N SER A 315 0.92 1.73 -8.17
CA SER A 315 0.59 2.42 -6.92
C SER A 315 1.62 2.11 -5.84
N THR A 316 2.34 3.13 -5.37
CA THR A 316 3.28 3.00 -4.25
C THR A 316 2.60 2.60 -2.96
N PHE A 317 1.36 3.03 -2.74
CA PHE A 317 0.60 2.65 -1.55
C PHE A 317 0.10 1.21 -1.65
N SER A 318 -0.37 0.78 -2.82
CA SER A 318 -0.72 -0.64 -3.04
C SER A 318 0.49 -1.55 -2.83
N ALA A 319 1.67 -1.16 -3.34
CA ALA A 319 2.92 -1.87 -3.11
C ALA A 319 3.28 -1.89 -1.61
N PHE A 320 3.09 -0.80 -0.88
CA PHE A 320 3.30 -0.79 0.58
C PHE A 320 2.37 -1.76 1.32
N VAL A 321 1.08 -1.82 0.94
CA VAL A 321 0.13 -2.78 1.53
C VAL A 321 0.58 -4.22 1.27
N GLN A 322 0.96 -4.57 0.03
CA GLN A 322 1.37 -5.93 -0.33
C GLN A 322 2.75 -6.31 0.23
N ASP A 323 3.73 -5.43 0.08
CA ASP A 323 5.13 -5.73 0.38
C ASP A 323 5.47 -5.63 1.86
N VAL A 324 4.77 -4.75 2.59
CA VAL A 324 5.07 -4.41 3.98
C VAL A 324 3.93 -4.84 4.89
N LEU A 325 2.72 -4.27 4.76
CA LEU A 325 1.65 -4.56 5.72
C LEU A 325 1.26 -6.03 5.72
N TRP A 326 0.97 -6.59 4.54
CA TRP A 326 0.59 -7.99 4.41
C TRP A 326 1.69 -8.92 4.89
N ARG A 327 2.93 -8.73 4.44
CA ARG A 327 4.06 -9.56 4.89
C ARG A 327 4.25 -9.49 6.41
N THR A 328 4.27 -8.30 7.00
CA THR A 328 4.51 -8.13 8.45
C THR A 328 3.38 -8.67 9.31
N TYR A 329 2.11 -8.49 8.92
CA TYR A 329 0.97 -9.02 9.68
C TYR A 329 0.85 -10.53 9.64
N HIS A 330 1.46 -11.17 8.67
CA HIS A 330 1.59 -12.63 8.58
C HIS A 330 2.95 -13.15 9.11
N GLY A 331 3.79 -12.27 9.67
CA GLY A 331 5.09 -12.66 10.25
C GLY A 331 6.14 -13.06 9.21
N TRP A 332 6.02 -12.58 7.98
CA TRP A 332 6.93 -12.89 6.88
C TRP A 332 7.90 -11.75 6.58
N ASP A 333 8.95 -12.09 5.85
CA ASP A 333 9.88 -11.11 5.31
C ASP A 333 9.20 -10.19 4.28
N ILE A 334 9.51 -8.89 4.39
CA ILE A 334 9.00 -7.87 3.47
C ILE A 334 9.64 -7.98 2.09
N VAL A 335 8.91 -7.55 1.07
CA VAL A 335 9.46 -7.39 -0.27
C VAL A 335 10.12 -6.01 -0.39
N GLN A 336 11.36 -5.98 -0.87
CA GLN A 336 12.06 -4.73 -1.13
C GLN A 336 11.99 -4.40 -2.61
N ARG A 337 11.48 -3.21 -2.93
CA ARG A 337 11.49 -2.63 -4.28
C ARG A 337 12.43 -1.43 -4.32
N GLY A 338 13.24 -1.35 -5.37
CA GLY A 338 14.22 -0.28 -5.56
C GLY A 338 15.65 -0.76 -5.42
#